data_AF-A0A956KVK6-F1
#
_entry.id   AF-A0A956KVK6-F1
#
_cell.length_a   1.000
_cell.length_b   1.000
_cell.length_c   1.000
_cell.angle_alpha   90.00
_cell.angle_beta   90.00
_cell.angle_gamma   90.00
#
_symmetry.space_group_name_H-M   'P 1'
#
loop_
_entity.id
_entity.type
_entity.pdbx_description
1 polymer ?
#
loop_
_entity_poly.entity_id
_entity_poly.type
_entity_poly.pdbx_seq_one_letter_code
_entity_poly.pdbx_strand_id
1 'polypeptide(L)'
;MTRRGAVLLAAILSACSVEVDGDSSGLSAGMSGPGPGSTSVGVDDDPTSTAPTSGEGSTAVDDATASGPGDEADTTSGSATSSPTTDATAGSTGDAPGDPLDPDLDVPEGGQPCLTPGSLVECPALEVCRFHTTEQGLCESCDACGNLGAPCTQGTDCDILFACYQGQCTNFCQLGTFECGPVEDCLDVGHPTHGVCAPF
;
A
#
# COMPACT_ATOMS: atom_id res chain seq x y z
N MET A 1 -22.56 -10.86 47.82
CA MET A 1 -23.71 -10.88 46.87
C MET A 1 -23.19 -10.43 45.52
N THR A 2 -22.74 -11.35 44.69
CA THR A 2 -21.98 -11.08 43.46
C THR A 2 -22.90 -11.26 42.27
N ARG A 3 -23.28 -10.17 41.59
CA ARG A 3 -24.15 -10.22 40.41
C ARG A 3 -23.31 -10.57 39.18
N ARG A 4 -23.63 -11.71 38.56
CA ARG A 4 -23.15 -12.14 37.25
C ARG A 4 -23.93 -11.38 36.18
N GLY A 5 -23.25 -10.53 35.41
CA GLY A 5 -23.80 -9.93 34.19
C GLY A 5 -23.53 -10.83 33.00
N ALA A 6 -24.59 -11.36 32.40
CA ALA A 6 -24.53 -12.09 31.13
C ALA A 6 -24.50 -11.07 29.98
N VAL A 7 -23.46 -11.12 29.16
CA VAL A 7 -23.38 -10.35 27.91
C VAL A 7 -24.06 -11.17 26.82
N LEU A 8 -25.14 -10.61 26.28
CA LEU A 8 -25.94 -11.17 25.20
C LEU A 8 -25.20 -10.93 23.87
N LEU A 9 -24.68 -11.99 23.24
CA LEU A 9 -24.19 -11.94 21.86
C LEU A 9 -25.41 -11.88 20.92
N ALA A 10 -25.62 -10.74 20.26
CA ALA A 10 -26.55 -10.63 19.13
C ALA A 10 -25.74 -10.69 17.83
N ALA A 11 -25.77 -11.84 17.16
CA ALA A 11 -25.25 -12.00 15.81
C ALA A 11 -26.30 -11.47 14.82
N ILE A 12 -25.99 -10.38 14.13
CA ILE A 12 -26.79 -9.87 13.01
C ILE A 12 -26.16 -10.43 11.73
N LEU A 13 -26.69 -11.55 11.24
CA LEU A 13 -26.49 -11.96 9.84
C LEU A 13 -27.41 -11.10 8.98
N SER A 14 -26.86 -10.07 8.34
CA SER A 14 -27.55 -9.34 7.27
C SER A 14 -27.22 -10.03 5.95
N ALA A 15 -28.17 -10.84 5.46
CA ALA A 15 -28.11 -11.43 4.14
C ALA A 15 -28.56 -10.39 3.11
N CYS A 16 -27.66 -9.92 2.25
CA CYS A 16 -28.04 -9.18 1.06
C CYS A 16 -28.58 -10.17 0.02
N SER A 17 -29.91 -10.26 -0.08
CA SER A 17 -30.60 -10.82 -1.24
C SER A 17 -30.47 -9.84 -2.41
N VAL A 18 -29.73 -10.22 -3.44
CA VAL A 18 -29.81 -9.56 -4.75
C VAL A 18 -30.89 -10.26 -5.56
N GLU A 19 -32.06 -9.63 -5.66
CA GLU A 19 -33.12 -10.04 -6.57
C GLU A 19 -32.80 -9.46 -7.96
N VAL A 20 -32.40 -10.33 -8.88
CA VAL A 20 -32.15 -9.97 -10.28
C VAL A 20 -33.43 -10.28 -11.05
N ASP A 21 -34.32 -9.29 -11.13
CA ASP A 21 -35.44 -9.29 -12.07
C ASP A 21 -34.91 -8.96 -13.46
N GLY A 22 -34.95 -9.96 -14.34
CA GLY A 22 -34.81 -9.77 -15.78
C GLY A 22 -36.16 -9.45 -16.42
N ASP A 23 -36.19 -8.41 -17.25
CA ASP A 23 -37.07 -8.37 -18.42
C ASP A 23 -36.43 -7.59 -19.59
N SER A 24 -36.02 -8.37 -20.59
CA SER A 24 -36.45 -8.28 -21.98
C SER A 24 -36.48 -6.94 -22.75
N SER A 25 -35.70 -6.94 -23.85
CA SER A 25 -36.08 -6.46 -25.20
C SER A 25 -36.02 -4.96 -25.53
N GLY A 26 -34.98 -4.59 -26.28
CA GLY A 26 -34.91 -3.34 -27.03
C GLY A 26 -33.94 -3.44 -28.22
N LEU A 27 -34.38 -4.08 -29.31
CA LEU A 27 -33.70 -4.09 -30.61
C LEU A 27 -33.87 -2.72 -31.28
N SER A 28 -32.78 -2.08 -31.73
CA SER A 28 -32.79 -1.13 -32.87
C SER A 28 -31.39 -0.93 -33.43
N ALA A 29 -31.27 -1.21 -34.73
CA ALA A 29 -30.05 -1.20 -35.53
C ALA A 29 -29.55 0.21 -35.85
N GLY A 30 -28.23 0.36 -35.96
CA GLY A 30 -27.55 1.56 -36.47
C GLY A 30 -26.15 1.23 -36.96
N MET A 31 -26.04 0.81 -38.22
CA MET A 31 -24.79 0.51 -38.94
C MET A 31 -24.31 1.78 -39.65
N SER A 32 -23.01 2.13 -39.57
CA SER A 32 -22.18 2.64 -40.71
C SER A 32 -20.77 3.12 -40.30
N GLY A 33 -19.74 2.28 -40.59
CA GLY A 33 -18.38 2.62 -41.09
C GLY A 33 -17.36 3.34 -40.17
N PRO A 34 -16.03 3.32 -40.49
CA PRO A 34 -15.30 2.80 -41.67
C PRO A 34 -14.39 1.59 -41.31
N GLY A 35 -14.10 0.61 -42.19
CA GLY A 35 -13.24 0.67 -43.38
C GLY A 35 -11.87 0.00 -43.08
N PRO A 36 -11.50 -1.12 -43.71
CA PRO A 36 -10.27 -1.87 -43.41
C PRO A 36 -9.07 -1.36 -44.22
N GLY A 37 -7.93 -1.22 -43.56
CA GLY A 37 -6.62 -1.05 -44.20
C GLY A 37 -5.70 -2.19 -43.77
N SER A 38 -5.59 -3.22 -44.61
CA SER A 38 -4.59 -4.28 -44.50
C SER A 38 -3.23 -3.78 -44.97
N THR A 39 -2.17 -4.07 -44.21
CA THR A 39 -0.92 -4.57 -44.79
C THR A 39 -0.28 -5.59 -43.88
N SER A 40 -0.06 -6.75 -44.47
CA SER A 40 0.68 -7.91 -44.00
C SER A 40 2.17 -7.64 -43.87
N VAL A 41 2.76 -8.12 -42.78
CA VAL A 41 4.14 -8.65 -42.79
C VAL A 41 4.16 -9.86 -41.88
N GLY A 42 4.22 -11.04 -42.50
CA GLY A 42 4.57 -12.28 -41.82
C GLY A 42 6.07 -12.34 -41.64
N VAL A 43 6.50 -12.83 -40.49
CA VAL A 43 7.83 -13.41 -40.29
C VAL A 43 7.59 -14.69 -39.49
N ASP A 44 7.52 -15.79 -40.24
CA ASP A 44 7.68 -17.16 -39.75
C ASP A 44 9.16 -17.43 -39.42
N ASP A 45 9.39 -18.55 -38.71
CA ASP A 45 10.66 -19.24 -38.39
C ASP A 45 11.48 -18.76 -37.18
N ASP A 46 11.38 -19.49 -36.06
CA ASP A 46 12.34 -20.59 -35.74
C ASP A 46 12.23 -21.05 -34.27
N PRO A 47 11.93 -22.35 -34.00
CA PRO A 47 12.10 -22.94 -32.68
C PRO A 47 13.35 -23.86 -32.64
N THR A 48 14.56 -23.29 -32.59
CA THR A 48 15.76 -24.06 -32.28
C THR A 48 15.98 -24.16 -30.77
N SER A 49 15.62 -25.35 -30.28
CA SER A 49 16.09 -26.00 -29.07
C SER A 49 17.62 -25.91 -28.88
N THR A 50 18.08 -25.35 -27.76
CA THR A 50 19.38 -25.74 -27.18
C THR A 50 19.35 -25.77 -25.65
N ALA A 51 19.90 -26.87 -25.15
CA ALA A 51 20.04 -27.34 -23.77
C ALA A 51 20.85 -26.39 -22.84
N PRO A 52 20.80 -26.60 -21.51
CA PRO A 52 21.42 -25.71 -20.53
C PRO A 52 22.96 -25.82 -20.55
N THR A 53 23.64 -24.68 -20.50
CA THR A 53 25.08 -24.63 -20.25
C THR A 53 25.32 -24.49 -18.76
N SER A 54 25.82 -25.57 -18.16
CA SER A 54 26.53 -25.57 -16.89
C SER A 54 27.67 -24.56 -16.94
N GLY A 55 27.60 -23.54 -16.07
CA GLY A 55 28.72 -22.67 -15.75
C GLY A 55 29.29 -23.07 -14.40
N GLU A 56 30.25 -24.00 -14.40
CA GLU A 56 31.19 -24.14 -13.31
C GLU A 56 32.18 -22.97 -13.38
N GLY A 57 32.28 -22.22 -12.28
CA GLY A 57 33.19 -21.08 -12.13
C GLY A 57 33.53 -20.87 -10.66
N SER A 58 34.34 -21.77 -10.11
CA SER A 58 34.98 -21.62 -8.80
C SER A 58 36.18 -20.68 -8.87
N THR A 59 36.20 -19.63 -8.05
CA THR A 59 37.37 -19.02 -7.37
C THR A 59 36.81 -18.14 -6.25
N ALA A 60 36.82 -18.55 -4.98
CA ALA A 60 37.93 -18.50 -4.03
C ALA A 60 38.32 -17.07 -3.59
N VAL A 61 38.11 -16.85 -2.28
CA VAL A 61 38.86 -16.03 -1.29
C VAL A 61 38.90 -14.51 -1.40
N ASP A 62 38.45 -13.85 -0.32
CA ASP A 62 39.16 -12.82 0.48
C ASP A 62 38.23 -12.47 1.66
N ASP A 63 38.28 -13.22 2.76
CA ASP A 63 38.95 -12.85 4.02
C ASP A 63 39.36 -11.37 4.16
N ALA A 64 38.51 -10.59 4.84
CA ALA A 64 38.95 -9.41 5.57
C ALA A 64 38.18 -9.30 6.88
N THR A 65 38.78 -9.91 7.90
CA THR A 65 38.56 -9.68 9.31
C THR A 65 38.62 -8.17 9.64
N ALA A 66 37.63 -7.67 10.38
CA ALA A 66 37.79 -6.52 11.26
C ALA A 66 36.89 -6.65 12.50
N SER A 67 37.33 -7.50 13.42
CA SER A 67 36.89 -7.45 14.82
C SER A 67 37.45 -6.20 15.46
N GLY A 68 36.59 -5.25 15.84
CA GLY A 68 36.93 -4.16 16.73
C GLY A 68 36.33 -4.40 18.13
N PRO A 69 37.14 -4.72 19.16
CA PRO A 69 36.73 -4.54 20.54
C PRO A 69 37.08 -3.11 20.98
N GLY A 70 36.06 -2.33 21.29
CA GLY A 70 36.17 -1.03 21.94
C GLY A 70 35.57 -1.14 23.33
N ASP A 71 36.47 -1.29 24.29
CA ASP A 71 36.27 -1.54 25.71
C ASP A 71 35.99 -0.25 26.51
N GLU A 72 35.26 -0.44 27.62
CA GLU A 72 35.34 0.29 28.91
C GLU A 72 34.62 1.65 29.09
N ALA A 73 33.47 1.54 29.77
CA ALA A 73 33.03 2.26 30.97
C ALA A 73 33.56 3.67 31.30
N ASP A 74 32.63 4.61 31.53
CA ASP A 74 32.80 5.59 32.60
C ASP A 74 31.51 5.71 33.43
N THR A 75 31.70 5.67 34.75
CA THR A 75 30.68 5.55 35.78
C THR A 75 30.66 6.88 36.52
N THR A 76 29.67 7.74 36.27
CA THR A 76 29.47 8.92 37.13
C THR A 76 28.18 8.77 37.93
N SER A 77 28.35 8.32 39.17
CA SER A 77 27.36 8.45 40.24
C SER A 77 27.19 9.91 40.64
N GLY A 78 25.96 10.42 40.54
CA GLY A 78 25.55 11.71 41.09
C GLY A 78 24.16 11.60 41.70
N SER A 79 24.08 11.16 42.95
CA SER A 79 22.87 11.20 43.77
C SER A 79 22.78 12.55 44.48
N ALA A 80 21.69 13.31 44.27
CA ALA A 80 20.82 13.80 45.35
C ALA A 80 19.70 14.71 44.83
N THR A 81 18.47 14.20 45.00
CA THR A 81 17.34 14.88 45.65
C THR A 81 16.81 16.19 45.07
N SER A 82 15.61 16.12 44.45
CA SER A 82 14.41 16.86 44.90
C SER A 82 13.17 16.40 44.13
N SER A 83 12.23 15.79 44.83
CA SER A 83 10.79 15.75 44.47
C SER A 83 10.06 16.69 45.45
N PRO A 84 8.85 17.23 45.15
CA PRO A 84 7.90 16.72 44.17
C PRO A 84 7.13 17.81 43.37
N THR A 85 6.19 17.30 42.56
CA THR A 85 5.00 17.95 41.96
C THR A 85 5.22 18.82 40.73
N THR A 86 5.07 18.21 39.56
CA THR A 86 4.27 18.81 38.47
C THR A 86 3.60 17.69 37.68
N ASP A 87 2.27 17.78 37.62
CA ASP A 87 1.33 17.12 36.71
C ASP A 87 1.91 16.18 35.65
N ALA A 88 1.75 14.87 35.85
CA ALA A 88 1.91 13.88 34.80
C ALA A 88 0.65 13.85 33.93
N THR A 89 0.53 14.85 33.04
CA THR A 89 -0.38 14.75 31.90
C THR A 89 0.25 13.83 30.87
N ALA A 90 -0.44 12.71 30.61
CA ALA A 90 -0.32 11.79 29.48
C ALA A 90 1.07 11.62 28.85
N GLY A 91 1.70 10.47 29.13
CA GLY A 91 2.80 9.96 28.32
C GLY A 91 2.34 9.80 26.88
N SER A 92 2.67 10.79 26.05
CA SER A 92 2.77 10.64 24.61
C SER A 92 3.94 9.68 24.40
N THR A 93 3.62 8.43 24.05
CA THR A 93 4.59 7.47 23.53
C THR A 93 5.34 8.17 22.40
N GLY A 94 6.64 8.36 22.59
CA GLY A 94 7.49 9.04 21.62
C GLY A 94 7.52 8.24 20.33
N ASP A 95 6.68 8.66 19.39
CA ASP A 95 6.89 8.48 17.96
C ASP A 95 8.28 9.04 17.65
N ALA A 96 9.19 8.16 17.24
CA ALA A 96 10.41 8.63 16.60
C ALA A 96 9.96 9.49 15.40
N PRO A 97 10.54 10.68 15.19
CA PRO A 97 10.13 11.54 14.09
C PRO A 97 10.63 10.91 12.78
N GLY A 98 9.84 9.98 12.24
CA GLY A 98 9.87 9.70 10.81
C GLY A 98 9.48 10.97 10.07
N ASP A 99 10.05 11.17 8.88
CA ASP A 99 9.62 12.26 8.01
C ASP A 99 8.11 12.15 7.79
N PRO A 100 7.33 13.23 7.99
CA PRO A 100 5.88 13.15 7.85
C PRO A 100 5.50 12.66 6.45
N LEU A 101 4.35 11.99 6.33
CA LEU A 101 3.81 11.67 5.02
C LEU A 101 3.66 12.95 4.18
N ASP A 102 3.77 12.81 2.86
CA ASP A 102 3.59 13.93 1.93
C ASP A 102 2.21 14.59 2.17
N PRO A 103 2.15 15.92 2.40
CA PRO A 103 0.90 16.62 2.70
C PRO A 103 -0.12 16.60 1.55
N ASP A 104 0.29 16.28 0.32
CA ASP A 104 -0.61 16.15 -0.83
C ASP A 104 -1.22 14.73 -0.95
N LEU A 105 -0.83 13.81 -0.09
CA LEU A 105 -1.42 12.48 0.04
C LEU A 105 -2.66 12.53 0.94
N ASP A 106 -3.77 11.98 0.46
CA ASP A 106 -4.92 11.78 1.34
C ASP A 106 -4.68 10.61 2.30
N VAL A 107 -4.97 10.83 3.58
CA VAL A 107 -4.70 9.90 4.68
C VAL A 107 -6.03 9.53 5.34
N PRO A 108 -6.40 8.24 5.39
CA PRO A 108 -7.66 7.80 5.99
C PRO A 108 -7.67 8.06 7.51
N GLU A 109 -8.85 8.42 8.04
CA GLU A 109 -9.04 8.71 9.47
C GLU A 109 -9.41 7.46 10.30
N GLY A 110 -9.70 6.33 9.66
CA GLY A 110 -10.13 5.11 10.33
C GLY A 110 -9.98 3.87 9.45
N GLY A 111 -10.06 2.70 10.07
CA GLY A 111 -9.89 1.41 9.39
C GLY A 111 -9.20 0.39 10.28
N GLN A 112 -9.03 -0.83 9.77
CA GLN A 112 -8.14 -1.81 10.42
C GLN A 112 -6.69 -1.52 10.04
N PRO A 113 -5.73 -1.64 10.97
CA PRO A 113 -4.33 -1.47 10.65
C PRO A 113 -3.81 -2.55 9.68
N CYS A 114 -2.97 -2.14 8.74
CA CYS A 114 -2.26 -2.99 7.80
C CYS A 114 -0.84 -2.47 7.59
N LEU A 115 0.05 -3.31 7.07
CA LEU A 115 1.49 -3.04 6.97
C LEU A 115 1.94 -2.68 5.55
N THR A 116 1.30 -3.24 4.53
CA THR A 116 1.75 -3.08 3.13
C THR A 116 0.76 -2.23 2.34
N PRO A 117 1.05 -0.93 2.11
CA PRO A 117 0.22 -0.08 1.26
C PRO A 117 -0.04 -0.72 -0.12
N GLY A 118 -1.28 -0.65 -0.59
CA GLY A 118 -1.74 -1.32 -1.81
C GLY A 118 -2.10 -2.80 -1.65
N SER A 119 -1.88 -3.41 -0.49
CA SER A 119 -2.27 -4.81 -0.24
C SER A 119 -3.77 -4.96 -0.07
N LEU A 120 -4.35 -5.91 -0.83
CA LEU A 120 -5.73 -6.37 -0.71
C LEU A 120 -5.88 -7.63 0.18
N VAL A 121 -4.75 -8.19 0.64
CA VAL A 121 -4.72 -9.48 1.37
C VAL A 121 -4.74 -9.26 2.88
N GLU A 122 -4.16 -8.15 3.33
CA GLU A 122 -4.12 -7.80 4.76
C GLU A 122 -5.46 -7.23 5.25
N CYS A 123 -6.26 -6.72 4.32
CA CYS A 123 -7.52 -6.06 4.61
C CYS A 123 -8.73 -6.97 4.31
N PRO A 124 -9.77 -6.95 5.16
CA PRO A 124 -10.96 -7.75 4.94
C PRO A 124 -11.80 -7.22 3.77
N ALA A 125 -12.73 -8.03 3.26
CA ALA A 125 -13.86 -7.57 2.45
C ALA A 125 -13.53 -6.71 1.21
N LEU A 126 -12.43 -7.00 0.50
CA LEU A 126 -11.98 -6.24 -0.69
C LEU A 126 -11.55 -4.81 -0.38
N GLU A 127 -11.12 -4.52 0.85
CA GLU A 127 -10.49 -3.26 1.21
C GLU A 127 -9.02 -3.23 0.74
N VAL A 128 -8.48 -2.02 0.61
CA VAL A 128 -7.06 -1.80 0.34
C VAL A 128 -6.38 -1.14 1.53
N CYS A 129 -5.14 -1.56 1.78
CA CYS A 129 -4.27 -0.88 2.72
C CYS A 129 -3.83 0.49 2.17
N ARG A 130 -4.31 1.59 2.73
CA ARG A 130 -3.89 2.95 2.35
C ARG A 130 -2.90 3.50 3.37
N PHE A 131 -1.99 4.38 2.93
CA PHE A 131 -1.02 5.04 3.81
C PHE A 131 -1.72 5.81 4.93
N HIS A 132 -1.37 5.54 6.19
CA HIS A 132 -1.90 6.29 7.34
C HIS A 132 -0.79 7.03 8.09
N THR A 133 0.33 6.34 8.31
CA THR A 133 1.58 6.89 8.83
C THR A 133 2.75 6.41 7.97
N THR A 134 3.95 6.80 8.33
CA THR A 134 5.19 6.34 7.70
C THR A 134 5.43 4.84 7.83
N GLU A 135 4.85 4.19 8.84
CA GLU A 135 5.11 2.77 9.16
C GLU A 135 3.88 1.87 8.97
N GLN A 136 2.70 2.46 8.85
CA GLN A 136 1.44 1.74 8.90
C GLN A 136 0.40 2.33 7.96
N GLY A 137 -0.42 1.45 7.39
CA GLY A 137 -1.62 1.82 6.68
C GLY A 137 -2.90 1.52 7.46
N LEU A 138 -4.02 2.00 6.93
CA LEU A 138 -5.36 1.61 7.34
C LEU A 138 -6.12 1.03 6.15
N CYS A 139 -6.85 -0.05 6.41
CA CYS A 139 -7.74 -0.68 5.46
C CYS A 139 -8.94 0.23 5.20
N GLU A 140 -9.16 0.54 3.94
CA GLU A 140 -10.27 1.36 3.48
C GLU A 140 -10.91 0.71 2.24
N SER A 141 -12.23 0.77 2.14
CA SER A 141 -13.01 0.33 0.97
C SER A 141 -13.55 1.54 0.22
N CYS A 142 -13.92 1.31 -1.03
CA CYS A 142 -14.74 2.23 -1.79
C CYS A 142 -15.93 1.49 -2.41
N ASP A 143 -17.09 2.12 -2.41
CA ASP A 143 -18.29 1.60 -3.07
C ASP A 143 -18.48 2.18 -4.49
N ALA A 144 -18.23 3.49 -4.65
CA ALA A 144 -18.42 4.23 -5.88
C ALA A 144 -17.21 5.11 -6.18
N CYS A 145 -16.11 4.45 -6.55
CA CYS A 145 -14.80 5.06 -6.75
C CYS A 145 -14.43 5.23 -8.22
N GLY A 146 -13.54 6.19 -8.47
CA GLY A 146 -12.88 6.44 -9.74
C GLY A 146 -11.66 5.55 -9.96
N ASN A 147 -11.31 5.35 -11.23
CA ASN A 147 -10.11 4.62 -11.64
C ASN A 147 -8.90 5.57 -11.74
N LEU A 148 -7.76 5.04 -12.18
CA LEU A 148 -6.55 5.80 -12.49
C LEU A 148 -6.84 7.12 -13.22
N GLY A 149 -6.32 8.23 -12.69
CA GLY A 149 -6.47 9.58 -13.21
C GLY A 149 -7.82 10.25 -12.91
N ALA A 150 -8.76 9.56 -12.26
CA ALA A 150 -9.99 10.21 -11.80
C ALA A 150 -9.68 11.26 -10.73
N PRO A 151 -10.43 12.38 -10.70
CA PRO A 151 -10.28 13.37 -9.63
C PRO A 151 -10.73 12.78 -8.29
N CYS A 152 -10.02 13.11 -7.23
CA CYS A 152 -10.31 12.65 -5.88
C CYS A 152 -10.08 13.76 -4.85
N THR A 153 -10.75 13.62 -3.72
CA THR A 153 -10.54 14.43 -2.51
C THR A 153 -10.18 13.57 -1.31
N GLN A 154 -10.59 12.30 -1.32
CA GLN A 154 -10.34 11.30 -0.29
C GLN A 154 -9.91 9.98 -0.94
N GLY A 155 -9.27 9.09 -0.18
CA GLY A 155 -8.90 7.75 -0.60
C GLY A 155 -10.09 6.94 -1.10
N THR A 156 -11.24 7.06 -0.43
CA THR A 156 -12.50 6.40 -0.82
C THR A 156 -13.03 6.82 -2.20
N ASP A 157 -12.58 7.94 -2.76
CA ASP A 157 -12.92 8.35 -4.12
C ASP A 157 -12.16 7.52 -5.18
N CYS A 158 -11.14 6.76 -4.79
CA CYS A 158 -10.28 5.97 -5.67
C CYS A 158 -10.51 4.47 -5.49
N ASP A 159 -10.43 3.72 -6.58
CA ASP A 159 -10.57 2.25 -6.57
C ASP A 159 -9.54 1.62 -5.64
N ILE A 160 -9.79 0.37 -5.24
CA ILE A 160 -8.96 -0.38 -4.29
C ILE A 160 -7.52 -0.61 -4.77
N LEU A 161 -7.20 -0.23 -6.01
CA LEU A 161 -5.84 -0.29 -6.57
C LEU A 161 -5.09 1.05 -6.57
N PHE A 162 -5.73 2.15 -6.16
CA PHE A 162 -5.18 3.49 -6.33
C PHE A 162 -5.22 4.30 -5.03
N ALA A 163 -4.22 5.17 -4.80
CA ALA A 163 -4.19 6.20 -3.77
C ALA A 163 -4.67 7.55 -4.32
N CYS A 164 -5.25 8.41 -3.47
CA CYS A 164 -5.53 9.79 -3.85
C CYS A 164 -4.31 10.67 -3.53
N TYR A 165 -3.66 11.19 -4.56
CA TYR A 165 -2.46 12.03 -4.43
C TYR A 165 -2.55 13.23 -5.37
N GLN A 166 -2.28 14.43 -4.85
CA GLN A 166 -2.44 15.70 -5.58
C GLN A 166 -3.81 15.84 -6.28
N GLY A 167 -4.86 15.30 -5.66
CA GLY A 167 -6.23 15.36 -6.15
C GLY A 167 -6.55 14.41 -7.32
N GLN A 168 -5.70 13.41 -7.59
CA GLN A 168 -5.93 12.37 -8.58
C GLN A 168 -5.69 10.96 -8.04
N CYS A 169 -6.45 9.99 -8.55
CA CYS A 169 -6.22 8.58 -8.26
C CYS A 169 -4.98 8.07 -9.01
N THR A 170 -3.97 7.59 -8.29
CA THR A 170 -2.70 7.08 -8.83
C THR A 170 -2.36 5.70 -8.27
N ASN A 171 -1.51 4.93 -8.94
CA ASN A 171 -1.11 3.60 -8.45
C ASN A 171 -0.19 3.70 -7.22
N PHE A 172 -0.30 2.71 -6.34
CA PHE A 172 0.77 2.40 -5.38
C PHE A 172 1.99 1.86 -6.13
N CYS A 173 3.19 2.07 -5.59
CA CYS A 173 4.41 1.50 -6.13
C CYS A 173 5.42 1.18 -5.03
N GLN A 174 6.31 0.24 -5.30
CA GLN A 174 7.48 -0.03 -4.47
C GLN A 174 8.61 0.91 -4.88
N LEU A 175 9.19 1.60 -3.89
CA LEU A 175 10.29 2.54 -4.14
C LEU A 175 11.49 1.81 -4.75
N GLY A 176 12.17 2.48 -5.69
CA GLY A 176 13.33 1.90 -6.39
C GLY A 176 12.99 0.91 -7.51
N THR A 177 11.71 0.77 -7.87
CA THR A 177 11.24 -0.12 -8.94
C THR A 177 10.76 0.65 -10.19
N PHE A 178 10.38 -0.08 -11.24
CA PHE A 178 9.91 0.49 -12.51
C PHE A 178 8.38 0.39 -12.69
N GLU A 179 7.62 0.22 -11.60
CA GLU A 179 6.16 0.02 -11.66
C GLU A 179 5.41 1.21 -12.28
N CYS A 180 5.93 2.42 -12.08
CA CYS A 180 5.37 3.66 -12.61
C CYS A 180 6.01 4.13 -13.93
N GLY A 181 7.01 3.41 -14.45
CA GLY A 181 7.89 3.90 -15.52
C GLY A 181 9.35 3.98 -15.02
N PRO A 182 10.11 5.03 -15.38
CA PRO A 182 11.38 5.36 -14.72
C PRO A 182 11.31 5.27 -13.19
N VAL A 183 12.43 4.93 -12.54
CA VAL A 183 12.46 4.74 -11.08
C VAL A 183 12.07 6.02 -10.33
N GLU A 184 12.39 7.19 -10.88
CA GLU A 184 11.98 8.49 -10.33
C GLU A 184 10.47 8.77 -10.38
N ASP A 185 9.69 8.01 -11.15
CA ASP A 185 8.24 8.22 -11.27
C ASP A 185 7.45 7.55 -10.12
N CYS A 186 8.11 6.71 -9.31
CA CYS A 186 7.57 6.25 -8.03
C CYS A 186 7.97 7.25 -6.93
N LEU A 187 7.04 8.14 -6.60
CA LEU A 187 7.26 9.24 -5.67
C LEU A 187 7.29 8.73 -4.22
N ASP A 188 8.33 9.12 -3.50
CA ASP A 188 8.43 8.91 -2.05
C ASP A 188 7.47 9.84 -1.33
N VAL A 189 6.46 9.25 -0.68
CA VAL A 189 5.45 9.96 0.11
C VAL A 189 5.70 9.86 1.62
N GLY A 190 6.90 9.45 2.05
CA GLY A 190 7.30 9.33 3.45
C GLY A 190 7.25 7.90 4.02
N HIS A 191 6.85 6.90 3.23
CA HIS A 191 6.88 5.49 3.64
C HIS A 191 8.19 4.81 3.20
N PRO A 192 8.85 3.97 4.03
CA PRO A 192 10.23 3.54 3.79
C PRO A 192 10.43 2.65 2.57
N THR A 193 9.37 2.03 2.06
CA THR A 193 9.46 1.03 0.97
C THR A 193 8.43 1.22 -0.13
N HIS A 194 7.43 2.08 0.06
CA HIS A 194 6.32 2.23 -0.87
C HIS A 194 6.08 3.71 -1.13
N GLY A 195 5.60 4.01 -2.33
CA GLY A 195 5.30 5.35 -2.81
C GLY A 195 4.01 5.35 -3.62
N VAL A 196 3.83 6.42 -4.38
CA VAL A 196 2.74 6.55 -5.36
C VAL A 196 3.30 6.96 -6.72
N CYS A 197 2.67 6.53 -7.81
CA CYS A 197 3.10 6.99 -9.12
C CYS A 197 2.79 8.47 -9.31
N ALA A 198 3.66 9.19 -10.04
CA ALA A 198 3.39 10.57 -10.42
C ALA A 198 2.08 10.67 -11.24
N PRO A 199 1.19 11.64 -10.92
CA PRO A 199 -0.02 11.89 -11.71
C PRO A 199 0.34 12.40 -13.12
N PHE A 200 -0.45 12.01 -14.12
CA PHE A 200 -0.20 12.27 -15.55
C PHE A 200 -0.94 13.50 -16.10
#